data_AF-A0A0F4QMG1-F1
#
_entry.id   AF-A0A0F4QMG1-F1
#
_cell.length_a   1.000
_cell.length_b   1.000
_cell.length_c   1.000
_cell.angle_alpha   90.00
_cell.angle_beta   90.00
_cell.angle_gamma   90.00
#
_symmetry.space_group_name_H-M   'P 1'
#
loop_
_entity.id
_entity.type
_entity.pdbx_description
1 polymer ?
#
loop_
_entity_poly.entity_id
_entity_poly.type
_entity_poly.pdbx_seq_one_letter_code
_entity_poly.pdbx_strand_id
1 'polypeptide(L)'
;MSSRNRVVWNEGLFIKPQHFQQQLRYIEYMVDERVGSMSRYLYGVTDIALNPEYLSFGRIAIERAVGVMPDGTIFRIPQEDVQPDALEIADGALAGQVIYLAIPLRSDSITEITWPDSTGAGRYQASKEEIRDIHTVQGDTTSIDVSPVRIRLMLEKEDRSAYASIAIARILEKRPDGSVMLDANFIPCHLNVSAVPILHRFIGEMSGLMRERAKNIAQRIGAPGQGGVADVSDFMLLQALNRMQPHLRHLSFLRSLHPERLYESLTSLCGELASFTDESRLPAEFEAYNHDMPVAAFNSVMSLLRQSLSIVLEPRAVSLQLQKRKYGLMVAPVQDPELVEDADFIIAVKARMPLDELRKLFIQQTKVASVEKIRDLISLQLPGIPVTPLPVAPRQLPYHAGYTYYQLDKTSQAWSMLQNSSGFAFHVAGEFPDIDLQFWAVRSK
;
A
#
# COMPACT_ATOMS: atom_id res chain seq x y z
N MET A 1 -39.83 24.99 -11.25
CA MET A 1 -39.01 24.45 -10.13
C MET A 1 -39.90 24.06 -8.95
N SER A 2 -40.76 23.05 -9.12
CA SER A 2 -41.61 22.51 -8.05
C SER A 2 -41.59 20.97 -8.00
N SER A 3 -40.81 20.31 -8.88
CA SER A 3 -40.82 18.86 -9.08
C SER A 3 -40.28 18.05 -7.91
N ARG A 4 -39.75 18.71 -6.87
CA ARG A 4 -39.25 18.08 -5.63
C ARG A 4 -39.88 18.69 -4.38
N ASN A 5 -41.00 19.39 -4.49
CA ASN A 5 -41.70 19.93 -3.30
C ASN A 5 -42.61 18.87 -2.67
N ARG A 6 -42.92 19.04 -1.38
CA ARG A 6 -43.88 18.19 -0.67
C ARG A 6 -45.28 18.31 -1.29
N VAL A 7 -46.00 17.20 -1.28
CA VAL A 7 -47.43 17.17 -1.63
C VAL A 7 -48.24 17.74 -0.47
N VAL A 8 -49.20 18.61 -0.77
CA VAL A 8 -50.19 19.11 0.19
C VAL A 8 -51.43 18.23 0.11
N TRP A 9 -51.76 17.54 1.20
CA TRP A 9 -52.95 16.70 1.32
C TRP A 9 -54.04 17.46 2.07
N ASN A 10 -55.00 18.02 1.34
CA ASN A 10 -56.17 18.67 1.93
C ASN A 10 -57.38 17.73 1.95
N GLU A 11 -58.30 18.00 2.88
CA GLU A 11 -59.56 17.26 2.97
C GLU A 11 -60.35 17.38 1.67
N GLY A 12 -60.92 16.26 1.22
CA GLY A 12 -61.68 16.19 -0.04
C GLY A 12 -60.84 16.12 -1.32
N LEU A 13 -59.50 16.03 -1.23
CA LEU A 13 -58.63 15.87 -2.40
C LEU A 13 -58.87 14.53 -3.12
N PHE A 14 -59.12 14.59 -4.42
CA PHE A 14 -59.21 13.38 -5.25
C PHE A 14 -57.81 12.85 -5.60
N ILE A 15 -57.52 11.62 -5.17
CA ILE A 15 -56.20 11.00 -5.34
C ILE A 15 -55.96 10.64 -6.81
N LYS A 16 -54.77 11.00 -7.29
CA LYS A 16 -54.26 10.71 -8.64
C LYS A 16 -52.82 10.20 -8.57
N PRO A 17 -52.33 9.44 -9.57
CA PRO A 17 -50.95 8.92 -9.59
C PRO A 17 -49.87 9.98 -9.34
N GLN A 18 -50.08 11.21 -9.83
CA GLN A 18 -49.14 12.32 -9.68
C GLN A 18 -48.85 12.67 -8.21
N HIS A 19 -49.81 12.45 -7.30
CA HIS A 19 -49.59 12.71 -5.88
C HIS A 19 -48.57 11.72 -5.31
N PHE A 20 -48.67 10.44 -5.65
CA PHE A 20 -47.71 9.43 -5.21
C PHE A 20 -46.35 9.61 -5.89
N GLN A 21 -46.33 9.93 -7.19
CA GLN A 21 -45.09 10.22 -7.93
C GLN A 21 -44.34 11.42 -7.33
N GLN A 22 -45.04 12.53 -7.06
CA GLN A 22 -44.45 13.72 -6.46
C GLN A 22 -43.99 13.47 -5.02
N GLN A 23 -44.77 12.71 -4.23
CA GLN A 23 -44.39 12.32 -2.88
C GLN A 23 -43.11 11.47 -2.90
N LEU A 24 -43.00 10.50 -3.81
CA LEU A 24 -41.82 9.66 -3.99
C LEU A 24 -40.59 10.50 -4.37
N ARG A 25 -40.72 11.38 -5.37
CA ARG A 25 -39.65 12.31 -5.78
C ARG A 25 -39.14 13.17 -4.65
N TYR A 26 -40.03 13.68 -3.79
CA TYR A 26 -39.63 14.45 -2.60
C TYR A 26 -38.83 13.60 -1.61
N ILE A 27 -39.28 12.38 -1.34
CA ILE A 27 -38.58 11.47 -0.41
C ILE A 27 -37.20 11.12 -0.93
N GLU A 28 -37.09 10.73 -2.20
CA GLU A 28 -35.81 10.40 -2.84
C GLU A 28 -34.86 11.60 -2.82
N TYR A 29 -35.34 12.78 -3.19
CA TYR A 29 -34.56 14.02 -3.11
C TYR A 29 -34.07 14.31 -1.69
N MET A 30 -34.95 14.18 -0.68
CA MET A 30 -34.57 14.42 0.71
C MET A 30 -33.49 13.45 1.19
N VAL A 31 -33.55 12.18 0.78
CA VAL A 31 -32.53 11.17 1.10
C VAL A 31 -31.21 11.50 0.41
N ASP A 32 -31.26 11.76 -0.90
CA ASP A 32 -30.09 12.06 -1.72
C ASP A 32 -29.35 13.32 -1.22
N GLU A 33 -30.06 14.41 -0.94
CA GLU A 33 -29.45 15.63 -0.38
C GLU A 33 -28.84 15.40 1.00
N ARG A 34 -29.50 14.61 1.85
CA ARG A 34 -28.98 14.31 3.19
C ARG A 34 -27.70 13.49 3.11
N VAL A 35 -27.65 12.48 2.24
CA VAL A 35 -26.46 11.65 2.01
C VAL A 35 -25.35 12.48 1.35
N GLY A 36 -25.68 13.24 0.30
CA GLY A 36 -24.75 14.11 -0.42
C GLY A 36 -24.14 15.22 0.44
N SER A 37 -24.82 15.65 1.49
CA SER A 37 -24.28 16.59 2.50
C SER A 37 -23.14 16.01 3.34
N MET A 38 -23.05 14.67 3.46
CA MET A 38 -21.95 14.00 4.15
C MET A 38 -20.74 13.82 3.23
N SER A 39 -20.98 13.37 2.00
CA SER A 39 -19.95 13.27 0.97
C SER A 39 -20.61 13.11 -0.40
N ARG A 40 -20.05 13.77 -1.42
CA ARG A 40 -20.50 13.62 -2.81
C ARG A 40 -19.94 12.38 -3.50
N TYR A 41 -19.07 11.61 -2.86
CA TYR A 41 -18.48 10.39 -3.42
C TYR A 41 -19.18 9.11 -2.95
N LEU A 42 -20.38 9.21 -2.34
CA LEU A 42 -21.12 8.05 -1.85
C LEU A 42 -21.89 7.31 -2.96
N TYR A 43 -21.25 7.10 -4.11
CA TYR A 43 -21.77 6.34 -5.25
C TYR A 43 -20.71 5.36 -5.79
N GLY A 44 -21.07 4.61 -6.83
CA GLY A 44 -20.24 3.57 -7.44
C GLY A 44 -20.69 2.15 -7.07
N VAL A 45 -19.98 1.16 -7.60
CA VAL A 45 -20.26 -0.25 -7.32
C VAL A 45 -19.81 -0.63 -5.91
N THR A 46 -20.66 -1.39 -5.22
CA THR A 46 -20.33 -2.11 -3.98
C THR A 46 -20.02 -3.58 -4.25
N ASP A 47 -20.44 -4.09 -5.40
CA ASP A 47 -20.21 -5.44 -5.88
C ASP A 47 -20.39 -5.45 -7.40
N ILE A 48 -19.50 -6.14 -8.14
CA ILE A 48 -19.58 -6.29 -9.59
C ILE A 48 -18.93 -7.59 -10.05
N ALA A 49 -19.62 -8.32 -10.91
CA ALA A 49 -19.13 -9.48 -11.63
C ALA A 49 -19.57 -9.42 -13.09
N LEU A 50 -18.61 -9.56 -14.00
CA LEU A 50 -18.86 -9.68 -15.43
C LEU A 50 -18.80 -11.15 -15.82
N ASN A 51 -19.63 -11.56 -16.77
CA ASN A 51 -19.71 -12.94 -17.23
C ASN A 51 -18.47 -13.29 -18.08
N PRO A 52 -17.61 -14.22 -17.62
CA PRO A 52 -16.38 -14.57 -18.33
C PRO A 52 -16.63 -15.38 -19.62
N GLU A 53 -17.73 -16.13 -19.71
CA GLU A 53 -18.07 -16.89 -20.92
C GLU A 53 -18.42 -15.95 -22.07
N TYR A 54 -19.14 -14.86 -21.81
CA TYR A 54 -19.48 -13.86 -22.82
C TYR A 54 -18.25 -13.19 -23.44
N LEU A 55 -17.18 -13.02 -22.65
CA LEU A 55 -15.92 -12.48 -23.15
C LEU A 55 -15.32 -13.36 -24.25
N SER A 56 -15.50 -14.69 -24.17
CA SER A 56 -15.03 -15.61 -25.22
C SER A 56 -15.76 -15.44 -26.56
N PHE A 57 -16.98 -14.89 -26.53
CA PHE A 57 -17.81 -14.60 -27.70
C PHE A 57 -17.73 -13.14 -28.15
N GLY A 58 -16.77 -12.37 -27.64
CA GLY A 58 -16.60 -10.97 -28.00
C GLY A 58 -17.66 -10.04 -27.42
N ARG A 59 -18.30 -10.44 -26.32
CA ARG A 59 -19.37 -9.68 -25.65
C ARG A 59 -19.03 -9.43 -24.19
N ILE A 60 -19.53 -8.34 -23.65
CA ILE A 60 -19.43 -8.02 -22.21
C ILE A 60 -20.84 -8.04 -21.64
N ALA A 61 -21.07 -8.88 -20.64
CA ALA A 61 -22.34 -8.98 -19.94
C ALA A 61 -22.11 -8.88 -18.43
N ILE A 62 -23.03 -8.22 -17.73
CA ILE A 62 -23.04 -8.18 -16.27
C ILE A 62 -23.68 -9.47 -15.76
N GLU A 63 -23.00 -10.21 -14.88
CA GLU A 63 -23.58 -11.33 -14.15
C GLU A 63 -24.26 -10.84 -12.86
N ARG A 64 -23.59 -9.94 -12.14
CA ARG A 64 -24.09 -9.32 -10.91
C ARG A 64 -23.53 -7.91 -10.76
N ALA A 65 -24.36 -6.97 -10.33
CA ALA A 65 -23.89 -5.64 -9.97
C ALA A 65 -24.79 -5.02 -8.90
N VAL A 66 -24.19 -4.42 -7.87
CA VAL A 66 -24.90 -3.71 -6.80
C VAL A 66 -24.21 -2.39 -6.55
N GLY A 67 -24.96 -1.29 -6.50
CA GLY A 67 -24.35 0.01 -6.28
C GLY A 67 -25.34 1.16 -6.24
N VAL A 68 -24.77 2.36 -6.28
CA VAL A 68 -25.50 3.63 -6.32
C VAL A 68 -24.93 4.45 -7.46
N MET A 69 -25.80 5.07 -8.26
CA MET A 69 -25.40 5.98 -9.33
C MET A 69 -25.09 7.38 -8.78
N PRO A 70 -24.37 8.24 -9.54
CA PRO A 70 -24.07 9.61 -9.13
C PRO A 70 -25.31 10.48 -8.86
N ASP A 71 -26.49 10.09 -9.36
CA ASP A 71 -27.77 10.75 -9.12
C ASP A 71 -28.59 10.11 -7.97
N GLY A 72 -27.94 9.30 -7.14
CA GLY A 72 -28.52 8.68 -5.94
C GLY A 72 -29.33 7.42 -6.20
N THR A 73 -29.51 7.00 -7.45
CA THR A 73 -30.31 5.80 -7.73
C THR A 73 -29.57 4.52 -7.43
N ILE A 74 -30.18 3.68 -6.61
CA ILE A 74 -29.68 2.37 -6.26
C ILE A 74 -29.98 1.37 -7.38
N PHE A 75 -29.12 0.37 -7.52
CA PHE A 75 -29.37 -0.77 -8.39
C PHE A 75 -28.84 -2.08 -7.80
N ARG A 76 -29.47 -3.19 -8.17
CA ARG A 76 -29.14 -4.56 -7.75
C ARG A 76 -29.55 -5.57 -8.84
N ILE A 77 -28.60 -5.88 -9.71
CA ILE A 77 -28.75 -6.87 -10.80
C ILE A 77 -28.25 -8.24 -10.33
N PRO A 78 -28.97 -9.36 -10.61
CA PRO A 78 -30.28 -9.44 -11.27
C PRO A 78 -31.46 -9.53 -10.28
N GLN A 79 -31.23 -9.25 -8.99
CA GLN A 79 -32.20 -9.58 -7.93
C GLN A 79 -33.42 -8.66 -7.93
N GLU A 80 -33.21 -7.35 -8.10
CA GLU A 80 -34.28 -6.34 -8.08
C GLU A 80 -34.43 -5.64 -9.43
N ASP A 81 -33.37 -5.60 -10.23
CA ASP A 81 -33.30 -4.82 -11.47
C ASP A 81 -32.99 -5.67 -12.70
N VAL A 82 -33.40 -5.14 -13.85
CA VAL A 82 -33.23 -5.80 -15.15
C VAL A 82 -31.75 -5.88 -15.52
N GLN A 83 -31.30 -7.08 -15.88
CA GLN A 83 -29.97 -7.29 -16.43
C GLN A 83 -29.86 -6.56 -17.78
N PRO A 84 -28.84 -5.70 -17.99
CA PRO A 84 -28.67 -5.00 -19.25
C PRO A 84 -28.31 -5.96 -20.38
N ASP A 85 -28.66 -5.58 -21.61
CA ASP A 85 -28.21 -6.28 -22.81
C ASP A 85 -26.68 -6.33 -22.86
N ALA A 86 -26.16 -7.47 -23.33
CA ALA A 86 -24.72 -7.64 -23.50
C ALA A 86 -24.17 -6.67 -24.56
N LEU A 87 -23.06 -6.03 -24.23
CA LEU A 87 -22.36 -5.12 -25.12
C LEU A 87 -21.47 -5.91 -26.09
N GLU A 88 -21.76 -5.84 -27.38
CA GLU A 88 -20.97 -6.48 -28.42
C GLU A 88 -19.77 -5.62 -28.82
N ILE A 89 -18.57 -6.20 -28.77
CA ILE A 89 -17.34 -5.54 -29.21
C ILE A 89 -17.10 -5.91 -30.67
N ALA A 90 -17.57 -5.06 -31.57
CA ALA A 90 -17.58 -5.34 -33.01
C ALA A 90 -16.16 -5.54 -33.60
N ASP A 91 -15.22 -4.65 -33.29
CA ASP A 91 -13.87 -4.66 -33.84
C ASP A 91 -12.79 -4.32 -32.80
N GLY A 92 -11.52 -4.49 -33.20
CA GLY A 92 -10.36 -4.22 -32.35
C GLY A 92 -10.06 -2.73 -32.12
N ALA A 93 -10.71 -1.81 -32.84
CA ALA A 93 -10.53 -0.37 -32.62
C ALA A 93 -11.14 0.10 -31.30
N LEU A 94 -11.89 -0.76 -30.61
CA LEU A 94 -12.43 -0.52 -29.29
C LEU A 94 -11.44 -0.84 -28.16
N ALA A 95 -10.23 -1.30 -28.47
CA ALA A 95 -9.17 -1.49 -27.50
C ALA A 95 -8.86 -0.19 -26.73
N GLY A 96 -8.66 -0.31 -25.42
CA GLY A 96 -8.40 0.81 -24.51
C GLY A 96 -9.63 1.58 -24.04
N GLN A 97 -10.82 1.36 -24.63
CA GLN A 97 -12.03 2.08 -24.21
C GLN A 97 -12.55 1.64 -22.84
N VAL A 98 -13.05 2.61 -22.07
CA VAL A 98 -13.76 2.36 -20.82
C VAL A 98 -15.21 1.96 -21.10
N ILE A 99 -15.71 1.02 -20.30
CA ILE A 99 -17.10 0.58 -20.28
C ILE A 99 -17.77 1.20 -19.07
N TYR A 100 -18.97 1.74 -19.29
CA TYR A 100 -19.79 2.40 -18.30
C TYR A 100 -21.07 1.64 -18.06
N LEU A 101 -21.49 1.58 -16.79
CA LEU A 101 -22.86 1.28 -16.41
C LEU A 101 -23.63 2.61 -16.40
N ALA A 102 -24.76 2.67 -17.09
CA ALA A 102 -25.49 3.91 -17.33
C ALA A 102 -27.00 3.76 -17.09
N ILE A 103 -27.61 4.83 -16.56
CA ILE A 103 -29.05 4.94 -16.31
C ILE A 103 -29.54 6.31 -16.81
N PRO A 104 -30.63 6.40 -17.59
CA PRO A 104 -31.14 7.67 -18.12
C PRO A 104 -31.45 8.67 -16.99
N LEU A 105 -30.96 9.90 -17.08
CA LEU A 105 -31.20 10.95 -16.08
C LEU A 105 -32.70 11.23 -15.91
N ARG A 106 -33.09 11.62 -14.69
CA ARG A 106 -34.47 12.07 -14.41
C ARG A 106 -34.80 13.31 -15.24
N SER A 107 -35.99 13.31 -15.83
CA SER A 107 -36.50 14.41 -16.64
C SER A 107 -37.97 14.63 -16.36
N ASP A 108 -38.37 15.90 -16.19
CA ASP A 108 -39.78 16.28 -16.08
C ASP A 108 -40.49 16.27 -17.46
N SER A 109 -39.74 16.08 -18.55
CA SER A 109 -40.26 16.14 -19.93
C SER A 109 -40.41 14.77 -20.60
N ILE A 110 -39.84 13.71 -20.02
CA ILE A 110 -39.79 12.37 -20.59
C ILE A 110 -40.47 11.39 -19.63
N THR A 111 -41.24 10.44 -20.16
CA THR A 111 -41.85 9.38 -19.35
C THR A 111 -40.78 8.52 -18.68
N GLU A 112 -40.85 8.41 -17.36
CA GLU A 112 -39.85 7.67 -16.56
C GLU A 112 -39.95 6.15 -16.71
N ILE A 113 -41.14 5.61 -17.02
CA ILE A 113 -41.41 4.17 -17.15
C ILE A 113 -41.58 3.81 -18.63
N THR A 114 -40.81 2.84 -19.10
CA THR A 114 -41.01 2.17 -20.39
C THR A 114 -41.94 0.98 -20.19
N TRP A 115 -43.07 0.97 -20.90
CA TRP A 115 -44.00 -0.17 -20.94
C TRP A 115 -43.59 -1.17 -22.03
N PRO A 116 -43.90 -2.48 -21.90
CA PRO A 116 -43.48 -3.51 -22.85
C PRO A 116 -43.83 -3.21 -24.31
N ASP A 117 -44.98 -2.60 -24.56
CA ASP A 117 -45.46 -2.27 -25.91
C ASP A 117 -44.97 -0.90 -26.42
N SER A 118 -44.07 -0.25 -25.68
CA SER A 118 -43.58 1.10 -25.99
C SER A 118 -42.09 1.12 -26.33
N THR A 119 -41.73 1.79 -27.42
CA THR A 119 -40.33 2.13 -27.72
C THR A 119 -39.93 3.36 -26.90
N GLY A 120 -39.57 3.14 -25.64
CA GLY A 120 -39.14 4.20 -24.71
C GLY A 120 -37.69 4.05 -24.29
N ALA A 121 -37.07 5.17 -23.90
CA ALA A 121 -35.79 5.23 -23.19
C ALA A 121 -36.00 5.66 -21.72
N GLY A 122 -37.13 5.24 -21.14
CA GLY A 122 -37.44 5.52 -19.74
C GLY A 122 -36.40 4.91 -18.81
N ARG A 123 -36.23 5.57 -17.66
CA ARG A 123 -35.32 5.18 -16.59
C ARG A 123 -35.65 3.83 -15.97
N TYR A 124 -36.93 3.48 -15.94
CA TYR A 124 -37.46 2.23 -15.41
C TYR A 124 -38.18 1.44 -16.51
N GLN A 125 -38.35 0.14 -16.27
CA GLN A 125 -39.14 -0.75 -17.10
C GLN A 125 -40.31 -1.29 -16.27
N ALA A 126 -41.53 -1.28 -16.82
CA ALA A 126 -42.67 -1.89 -16.15
C ALA A 126 -42.54 -3.43 -16.16
N SER A 127 -42.72 -4.05 -14.99
CA SER A 127 -42.82 -5.50 -14.80
C SER A 127 -44.06 -5.83 -13.97
N LYS A 128 -44.73 -6.94 -14.25
CA LYS A 128 -45.85 -7.42 -13.43
C LYS A 128 -45.35 -8.46 -12.44
N GLU A 129 -45.59 -8.21 -11.15
CA GLU A 129 -45.23 -9.11 -10.07
C GLU A 129 -46.47 -9.52 -9.27
N GLU A 130 -46.53 -10.80 -8.91
CA GLU A 130 -47.58 -11.33 -8.04
C GLU A 130 -47.17 -11.14 -6.57
N ILE A 131 -47.80 -10.17 -5.90
CA ILE A 131 -47.45 -9.80 -4.52
C ILE A 131 -48.47 -10.38 -3.56
N ARG A 132 -47.99 -11.17 -2.61
CA ARG A 132 -48.81 -11.79 -1.56
C ARG A 132 -48.99 -10.86 -0.36
N ASP A 133 -50.20 -10.82 0.18
CA ASP A 133 -50.43 -10.23 1.50
C ASP A 133 -49.85 -11.15 2.60
N ILE A 134 -48.80 -10.65 3.26
CA ILE A 134 -48.11 -11.36 4.34
C ILE A 134 -48.58 -10.98 5.75
N HIS A 135 -49.46 -9.99 5.88
CA HIS A 135 -50.02 -9.56 7.16
C HIS A 135 -51.32 -10.28 7.48
N THR A 136 -52.10 -10.63 6.45
CA THR A 136 -53.34 -11.40 6.61
C THR A 136 -53.06 -12.90 6.70
N VAL A 137 -53.66 -13.57 7.69
CA VAL A 137 -53.62 -15.04 7.78
C VAL A 137 -54.33 -15.60 6.55
N GLN A 138 -53.63 -16.43 5.76
CA GLN A 138 -54.08 -16.87 4.43
C GLN A 138 -54.29 -15.71 3.44
N GLY A 139 -53.49 -14.65 3.54
CA GLY A 139 -53.52 -13.54 2.60
C GLY A 139 -53.39 -13.98 1.14
N ASP A 140 -54.19 -13.34 0.31
CA ASP A 140 -54.28 -13.57 -1.13
C ASP A 140 -53.08 -12.96 -1.86
N THR A 141 -53.05 -13.13 -3.18
CA THR A 141 -51.99 -12.63 -4.06
C THR A 141 -52.62 -11.73 -5.11
N THR A 142 -51.99 -10.59 -5.37
CA THR A 142 -52.46 -9.61 -6.35
C THR A 142 -51.33 -9.23 -7.30
N SER A 143 -51.64 -9.17 -8.59
CA SER A 143 -50.75 -8.67 -9.64
C SER A 143 -50.55 -7.16 -9.51
N ILE A 144 -49.30 -6.72 -9.37
CA ILE A 144 -48.92 -5.31 -9.25
C ILE A 144 -47.85 -4.98 -10.30
N ASP A 145 -48.03 -3.88 -11.03
CA ASP A 145 -46.99 -3.32 -11.89
C ASP A 145 -45.91 -2.64 -11.03
N VAL A 146 -44.69 -3.16 -11.09
CA VAL A 146 -43.48 -2.61 -10.46
C VAL A 146 -42.53 -2.04 -11.52
N SER A 147 -41.49 -1.32 -11.08
CA SER A 147 -40.62 -0.55 -11.97
C SER A 147 -39.12 -0.79 -11.67
N PRO A 148 -38.54 -1.96 -11.99
CA PRO A 148 -37.10 -2.16 -11.93
C PRO A 148 -36.34 -1.12 -12.77
N VAL A 149 -35.14 -0.77 -12.31
CA VAL A 149 -34.27 0.19 -13.00
C VAL A 149 -33.77 -0.43 -14.30
N ARG A 150 -33.80 0.38 -15.36
CA ARG A 150 -33.32 -0.03 -16.67
C ARG A 150 -31.89 0.45 -16.89
N ILE A 151 -30.96 -0.48 -16.65
CA ILE A 151 -29.53 -0.25 -16.78
C ILE A 151 -29.08 -0.55 -18.21
N ARG A 152 -28.02 0.12 -18.66
CA ARG A 152 -27.36 -0.15 -19.95
C ARG A 152 -25.85 -0.14 -19.80
N LEU A 153 -25.19 -0.90 -20.66
CA LEU A 153 -23.75 -0.81 -20.89
C LEU A 153 -23.49 0.19 -22.01
N MET A 154 -22.55 1.11 -21.79
CA MET A 154 -22.14 2.11 -22.78
C MET A 154 -20.61 2.16 -22.87
N LEU A 155 -20.10 2.43 -24.06
CA LEU A 155 -18.69 2.67 -24.32
C LEU A 155 -18.33 4.13 -24.06
N GLU A 156 -17.05 4.37 -23.78
CA GLU A 156 -16.49 5.70 -23.58
C GLU A 156 -16.73 6.65 -24.76
N LYS A 157 -16.72 6.13 -26.00
CA LYS A 157 -16.97 6.91 -27.22
C LYS A 157 -18.43 7.36 -27.41
N GLU A 158 -19.37 6.75 -26.68
CA GLU A 158 -20.79 7.06 -26.82
C GLU A 158 -21.17 8.30 -26.01
N ASP A 159 -22.15 9.07 -26.49
CA ASP A 159 -22.66 10.24 -25.76
C ASP A 159 -23.44 9.80 -24.52
N ARG A 160 -22.92 10.17 -23.34
CA ARG A 160 -23.50 9.86 -22.04
C ARG A 160 -24.14 11.07 -21.36
N SER A 161 -24.28 12.21 -22.04
CA SER A 161 -24.80 13.47 -21.47
C SER A 161 -26.21 13.35 -20.86
N ALA A 162 -27.03 12.44 -21.38
CA ALA A 162 -28.37 12.15 -20.88
C ALA A 162 -28.42 11.04 -19.80
N TYR A 163 -27.26 10.58 -19.30
CA TYR A 163 -27.15 9.44 -18.41
C TYR A 163 -26.38 9.78 -17.13
N ALA A 164 -26.82 9.25 -16.00
CA ALA A 164 -25.93 9.02 -14.88
C ALA A 164 -25.11 7.77 -15.21
N SER A 165 -23.78 7.83 -15.08
CA SER A 165 -22.92 6.70 -15.46
C SER A 165 -21.72 6.54 -14.54
N ILE A 166 -21.29 5.29 -14.33
CA ILE A 166 -20.09 4.95 -13.57
C ILE A 166 -19.19 4.03 -14.41
N ALA A 167 -17.88 4.25 -14.35
CA ALA A 167 -16.91 3.43 -15.06
C ALA A 167 -16.74 2.07 -14.35
N ILE A 168 -16.85 0.96 -15.10
CA ILE A 168 -16.87 -0.39 -14.52
C ILE A 168 -15.78 -1.33 -15.02
N ALA A 169 -15.27 -1.14 -16.23
CA ALA A 169 -14.23 -1.96 -16.82
C ALA A 169 -13.52 -1.19 -17.94
N ARG A 170 -12.38 -1.72 -18.39
CA ARG A 170 -11.67 -1.22 -19.57
C ARG A 170 -11.33 -2.39 -20.49
N ILE A 171 -11.54 -2.20 -21.79
CA ILE A 171 -11.16 -3.17 -22.81
C ILE A 171 -9.64 -3.09 -22.97
N LEU A 172 -8.94 -4.20 -22.75
CA LEU A 172 -7.52 -4.29 -23.05
C LEU A 172 -7.31 -4.47 -24.55
N GLU A 173 -7.92 -5.53 -25.10
CA GLU A 173 -7.85 -5.85 -26.53
C GLU A 173 -8.99 -6.79 -26.93
N LYS A 174 -9.26 -6.88 -28.24
CA LYS A 174 -10.01 -7.97 -28.86
C LYS A 174 -9.02 -8.84 -29.61
N ARG A 175 -8.95 -10.12 -29.25
CA ARG A 175 -8.02 -11.09 -29.84
C ARG A 175 -8.49 -11.54 -31.23
N PRO A 176 -7.57 -12.07 -32.07
CA PRO A 176 -7.92 -12.59 -33.39
C PRO A 176 -8.93 -13.74 -33.38
N ASP A 177 -9.04 -14.48 -32.27
CA ASP A 177 -10.05 -15.53 -32.07
C ASP A 177 -11.46 -14.99 -31.77
N GLY A 178 -11.61 -13.66 -31.71
CA GLY A 178 -12.87 -12.96 -31.44
C GLY A 178 -13.11 -12.66 -29.95
N SER A 179 -12.30 -13.23 -29.04
CA SER A 179 -12.47 -13.02 -27.60
C SER A 179 -12.03 -11.63 -27.16
N VAL A 180 -12.65 -11.12 -26.10
CA VAL A 180 -12.35 -9.81 -25.50
C VAL A 180 -11.59 -10.00 -24.20
N MET A 181 -10.46 -9.30 -24.07
CA MET A 181 -9.74 -9.18 -22.82
C MET A 181 -10.05 -7.86 -22.14
N LEU A 182 -10.30 -7.91 -20.83
CA LEU A 182 -10.43 -6.74 -19.98
C LEU A 182 -9.11 -6.46 -19.26
N ASP A 183 -8.85 -5.19 -18.96
CA ASP A 183 -7.70 -4.78 -18.16
C ASP A 183 -7.91 -5.19 -16.70
N ALA A 184 -7.13 -6.18 -16.24
CA ALA A 184 -7.20 -6.71 -14.88
C ALA A 184 -6.74 -5.70 -13.81
N ASN A 185 -6.03 -4.64 -14.20
CA ASN A 185 -5.58 -3.58 -13.31
C ASN A 185 -6.55 -2.37 -13.29
N PHE A 186 -7.66 -2.45 -14.03
CA PHE A 186 -8.67 -1.41 -14.00
C PHE A 186 -9.35 -1.37 -12.63
N ILE A 187 -9.51 -0.16 -12.09
CA ILE A 187 -10.20 0.12 -10.84
C ILE A 187 -11.49 0.87 -11.19
N PRO A 188 -12.67 0.28 -10.98
CA PRO A 188 -13.94 0.91 -11.31
C PRO A 188 -14.22 2.10 -10.39
N CYS A 189 -15.21 2.92 -10.75
CA CYS A 189 -15.86 3.81 -9.81
C CYS A 189 -16.65 2.96 -8.79
N HIS A 190 -16.19 2.94 -7.54
CA HIS A 190 -16.65 2.00 -6.53
C HIS A 190 -16.88 2.69 -5.19
N LEU A 191 -17.87 2.19 -4.44
CA LEU A 191 -18.19 2.68 -3.11
C LEU A 191 -17.50 1.87 -2.01
N ASN A 192 -17.14 0.62 -2.32
CA ASN A 192 -16.54 -0.31 -1.37
C ASN A 192 -15.31 -0.98 -1.97
N VAL A 193 -14.15 -0.83 -1.33
CA VAL A 193 -12.87 -1.42 -1.76
C VAL A 193 -12.94 -2.95 -1.88
N SER A 194 -13.81 -3.63 -1.13
CA SER A 194 -13.99 -5.08 -1.27
C SER A 194 -14.51 -5.50 -2.65
N ALA A 195 -15.15 -4.59 -3.39
CA ALA A 195 -15.58 -4.81 -4.78
C ALA A 195 -14.40 -4.85 -5.77
N VAL A 196 -13.20 -4.45 -5.33
CA VAL A 196 -12.01 -4.31 -6.16
C VAL A 196 -10.90 -5.22 -5.60
N PRO A 197 -10.79 -6.46 -6.11
CA PRO A 197 -9.88 -7.47 -5.54
C PRO A 197 -8.41 -7.03 -5.51
N ILE A 198 -7.94 -6.26 -6.50
CA ILE A 198 -6.56 -5.77 -6.56
C ILE A 198 -6.24 -4.85 -5.38
N LEU A 199 -7.15 -3.95 -5.01
CA LEU A 199 -6.99 -3.05 -3.86
C LEU A 199 -7.09 -3.81 -2.54
N HIS A 200 -8.08 -4.69 -2.40
CA HIS A 200 -8.25 -5.48 -1.19
C HIS A 200 -7.02 -6.37 -0.89
N ARG A 201 -6.48 -7.03 -1.93
CA ARG A 201 -5.25 -7.83 -1.82
C ARG A 201 -4.05 -6.95 -1.46
N PHE A 202 -3.92 -5.80 -2.12
CA PHE A 202 -2.82 -4.86 -1.88
C PHE A 202 -2.74 -4.42 -0.42
N ILE A 203 -3.85 -4.09 0.23
CA ILE A 203 -3.86 -3.70 1.66
C ILE A 203 -3.30 -4.82 2.53
N GLY A 204 -3.72 -6.06 2.27
CA GLY A 204 -3.24 -7.24 3.00
C GLY A 204 -1.74 -7.48 2.79
N GLU A 205 -1.27 -7.40 1.55
CA GLU A 205 0.15 -7.51 1.18
C GLU A 205 1.01 -6.46 1.90
N MET A 206 0.62 -5.18 1.82
CA MET A 206 1.38 -4.08 2.43
C MET A 206 1.38 -4.18 3.95
N SER A 207 0.25 -4.54 4.56
CA SER A 207 0.17 -4.80 6.01
C SER A 207 1.08 -5.95 6.44
N GLY A 208 1.14 -7.05 5.67
CA GLY A 208 2.06 -8.16 5.91
C GLY A 208 3.52 -7.74 5.81
N LEU A 209 3.89 -7.02 4.75
CA LEU A 209 5.25 -6.53 4.52
C LEU A 209 5.72 -5.58 5.62
N MET A 210 4.87 -4.62 6.02
CA MET A 210 5.16 -3.72 7.14
C MET A 210 5.40 -4.48 8.44
N ARG A 211 4.62 -5.54 8.71
CA ARG A 211 4.77 -6.36 9.92
C ARG A 211 6.10 -7.09 9.94
N GLU A 212 6.49 -7.74 8.85
CA GLU A 212 7.78 -8.45 8.79
C GLU A 212 8.95 -7.46 8.92
N ARG A 213 8.86 -6.28 8.28
CA ARG A 213 9.88 -5.23 8.41
C ARG A 213 9.98 -4.70 9.84
N ALA A 214 8.85 -4.43 10.50
CA ALA A 214 8.82 -4.00 11.90
C ALA A 214 9.44 -5.07 12.82
N LYS A 215 9.12 -6.35 12.60
CA LYS A 215 9.68 -7.47 13.37
C LYS A 215 11.21 -7.55 13.23
N ASN A 216 11.73 -7.42 12.02
CA ASN A 216 13.17 -7.44 11.76
C ASN A 216 13.89 -6.29 12.47
N ILE A 217 13.34 -5.07 12.41
CA ILE A 217 13.91 -3.90 13.11
C ILE A 217 13.84 -4.12 14.62
N ALA A 218 12.71 -4.56 15.17
CA ALA A 218 12.56 -4.81 16.60
C ALA A 218 13.57 -5.86 17.13
N GLN A 219 13.82 -6.94 16.37
CA GLN A 219 14.85 -7.93 16.71
C GLN A 219 16.26 -7.33 16.72
N ARG A 220 16.57 -6.47 15.75
CA ARG A 220 17.86 -5.76 15.67
C ARG A 220 18.07 -4.85 16.88
N ILE A 221 17.05 -4.05 17.22
CA ILE A 221 17.09 -3.13 18.38
C ILE A 221 17.25 -3.88 19.71
N GLY A 222 16.64 -5.06 19.85
CA GLY A 222 16.68 -5.85 21.09
C GLY A 222 17.91 -6.76 21.27
N ALA A 223 18.83 -6.80 20.31
CA ALA A 223 19.95 -7.75 20.34
C ALA A 223 21.02 -7.39 21.41
N PRO A 224 21.33 -8.30 22.35
CA PRO A 224 22.38 -8.06 23.34
C PRO A 224 23.75 -7.99 22.66
N GLY A 225 24.48 -6.90 22.89
CA GLY A 225 25.82 -6.65 22.31
C GLY A 225 25.89 -5.46 21.34
N GLN A 226 24.75 -4.97 20.84
CA GLN A 226 24.68 -3.65 20.18
C GLN A 226 24.46 -2.56 21.23
N GLY A 227 25.42 -2.43 22.16
CA GLY A 227 25.34 -1.49 23.28
C GLY A 227 24.98 -0.07 22.85
N GLY A 228 23.70 0.28 22.95
CA GLY A 228 23.25 1.61 23.33
C GLY A 228 22.63 2.51 22.26
N VAL A 229 22.71 2.23 20.96
CA VAL A 229 22.04 3.08 19.96
C VAL A 229 21.52 2.23 18.80
N ALA A 230 20.31 1.71 18.93
CA ALA A 230 19.48 1.60 17.74
C ALA A 230 19.50 2.97 17.07
N ASP A 231 19.87 3.04 15.79
CA ASP A 231 19.84 4.29 15.04
C ASP A 231 18.49 4.95 15.31
N VAL A 232 18.48 6.23 15.70
CA VAL A 232 17.22 6.97 15.97
C VAL A 232 16.28 6.80 14.78
N SER A 233 16.84 6.69 13.58
CA SER A 233 16.14 6.39 12.33
C SER A 233 15.43 5.03 12.34
N ASP A 234 16.07 3.97 12.86
CA ASP A 234 15.47 2.64 13.00
C ASP A 234 14.31 2.64 13.99
N PHE A 235 14.49 3.31 15.13
CA PHE A 235 13.44 3.40 16.13
C PHE A 235 12.26 4.23 15.60
N MET A 236 12.52 5.34 14.91
CA MET A 236 11.48 6.17 14.27
C MET A 236 10.74 5.39 13.18
N LEU A 237 11.46 4.65 12.33
CA LEU A 237 10.82 3.79 11.32
C LEU A 237 10.01 2.67 11.98
N LEU A 238 10.52 2.04 13.04
CA LEU A 238 9.78 1.03 13.79
C LEU A 238 8.51 1.62 14.41
N GLN A 239 8.58 2.81 15.00
CA GLN A 239 7.43 3.52 15.55
C GLN A 239 6.39 3.81 14.47
N ALA A 240 6.83 4.31 13.32
CA ALA A 240 5.97 4.53 12.16
C ALA A 240 5.28 3.21 11.75
N LEU A 241 6.05 2.15 11.50
CA LEU A 241 5.50 0.85 11.09
C LEU A 241 4.53 0.27 12.13
N ASN A 242 4.84 0.38 13.42
CA ASN A 242 3.98 -0.07 14.52
C ASN A 242 2.66 0.71 14.62
N ARG A 243 2.60 1.94 14.11
CA ARG A 243 1.36 2.72 13.97
C ARG A 243 0.60 2.36 12.69
N MET A 244 1.32 2.31 11.59
CA MET A 244 0.78 2.16 10.23
C MET A 244 0.23 0.76 9.94
N GLN A 245 0.97 -0.28 10.35
CA GLN A 245 0.62 -1.68 10.12
C GLN A 245 -0.74 -2.08 10.71
N PRO A 246 -1.05 -1.84 12.01
CA PRO A 246 -2.34 -2.21 12.58
C PRO A 246 -3.49 -1.40 11.98
N HIS A 247 -3.24 -0.14 11.56
CA HIS A 247 -4.24 0.67 10.84
C HIS A 247 -4.62 0.03 9.49
N LEU A 248 -3.65 -0.29 8.64
CA LEU A 248 -3.92 -1.00 7.38
C LEU A 248 -4.56 -2.36 7.60
N ARG A 249 -4.12 -3.09 8.64
CA ARG A 249 -4.73 -4.37 9.02
C ARG A 249 -6.20 -4.20 9.38
N HIS A 250 -6.56 -3.17 10.15
CA HIS A 250 -7.96 -2.88 10.45
C HIS A 250 -8.76 -2.59 9.18
N LEU A 251 -8.25 -1.73 8.29
CA LEU A 251 -8.90 -1.42 7.01
C LEU A 251 -9.16 -2.69 6.16
N SER A 252 -8.23 -3.65 6.16
CA SER A 252 -8.41 -4.93 5.44
C SER A 252 -9.51 -5.84 5.98
N PHE A 253 -10.00 -5.61 7.20
CA PHE A 253 -11.09 -6.40 7.81
C PHE A 253 -12.44 -5.69 7.77
N LEU A 254 -12.49 -4.43 7.31
CA LEU A 254 -13.74 -3.72 7.19
C LEU A 254 -14.61 -4.36 6.11
N ARG A 255 -15.88 -4.62 6.46
CA ARG A 255 -16.89 -5.08 5.49
C ARG A 255 -17.22 -4.01 4.45
N SER A 256 -17.01 -2.73 4.83
CA SER A 256 -17.17 -1.59 3.95
C SER A 256 -16.05 -0.59 4.20
N LEU A 257 -15.29 -0.30 3.16
CA LEU A 257 -14.23 0.71 3.15
C LEU A 257 -14.41 1.59 1.92
N HIS A 258 -14.69 2.87 2.15
CA HIS A 258 -14.73 3.86 1.09
C HIS A 258 -13.33 4.06 0.48
N PRO A 259 -13.19 4.14 -0.85
CA PRO A 259 -11.88 4.29 -1.49
C PRO A 259 -11.15 5.57 -1.15
N GLU A 260 -11.84 6.70 -1.00
CA GLU A 260 -11.19 7.97 -0.64
C GLU A 260 -10.48 7.86 0.72
N ARG A 261 -11.11 7.25 1.74
CA ARG A 261 -10.48 6.97 3.04
C ARG A 261 -9.27 6.04 2.92
N LEU A 262 -9.34 5.06 2.03
CA LEU A 262 -8.17 4.22 1.74
C LEU A 262 -7.06 5.05 1.10
N TYR A 263 -7.40 5.88 0.11
CA TYR A 263 -6.45 6.72 -0.60
C TYR A 263 -5.73 7.67 0.36
N GLU A 264 -6.48 8.40 1.18
CA GLU A 264 -5.96 9.28 2.25
C GLU A 264 -4.98 8.53 3.16
N SER A 265 -5.37 7.32 3.59
CA SER A 265 -4.51 6.47 4.41
C SER A 265 -3.22 6.13 3.65
N LEU A 266 -3.29 5.63 2.41
CA LEU A 266 -2.12 5.24 1.64
C LEU A 266 -1.18 6.41 1.33
N THR A 267 -1.70 7.60 1.03
CA THR A 267 -0.88 8.79 0.79
C THR A 267 -0.16 9.25 2.06
N SER A 268 -0.84 9.20 3.21
CA SER A 268 -0.23 9.52 4.51
C SER A 268 0.92 8.56 4.84
N LEU A 269 0.71 7.26 4.59
CA LEU A 269 1.75 6.23 4.77
C LEU A 269 2.96 6.45 3.87
N CYS A 270 2.72 6.75 2.59
CA CYS A 270 3.80 7.05 1.64
C CYS A 270 4.60 8.28 2.08
N GLY A 271 3.93 9.34 2.54
CA GLY A 271 4.60 10.55 2.98
C GLY A 271 5.45 10.36 4.23
N GLU A 272 4.98 9.56 5.19
CA GLU A 272 5.79 9.22 6.36
C GLU A 272 7.01 8.36 5.98
N LEU A 273 6.82 7.35 5.11
CA LEU A 273 7.92 6.48 4.67
C LEU A 273 8.98 7.23 3.85
N ALA A 274 8.58 8.23 3.06
CA ALA A 274 9.49 9.04 2.26
C ALA A 274 10.60 9.70 3.09
N SER A 275 10.35 10.00 4.38
CA SER A 275 11.36 10.52 5.30
C SER A 275 12.58 9.61 5.47
N PHE A 276 12.41 8.31 5.20
CA PHE A 276 13.43 7.27 5.36
C PHE A 276 13.90 6.69 4.02
N THR A 277 13.06 6.72 2.99
CA THR A 277 13.29 5.98 1.74
C THR A 277 13.69 6.86 0.57
N ASP A 278 13.33 8.15 0.60
CA ASP A 278 13.65 9.10 -0.46
C ASP A 278 14.89 9.94 -0.10
N GLU A 279 15.74 10.24 -1.08
CA GLU A 279 16.95 11.05 -0.87
C GLU A 279 16.64 12.47 -0.39
N SER A 280 15.56 13.07 -0.92
CA SER A 280 15.09 14.41 -0.52
C SER A 280 14.40 14.40 0.84
N ARG A 281 14.01 13.21 1.33
CA ARG A 281 13.18 12.98 2.54
C ARG A 281 11.81 13.64 2.50
N LEU A 282 11.34 14.04 1.31
CA LEU A 282 10.04 14.64 1.10
C LEU A 282 9.14 13.69 0.30
N PRO A 283 7.82 13.71 0.55
CA PRO A 283 6.89 12.97 -0.29
C PRO A 283 6.94 13.45 -1.74
N ALA A 284 6.75 12.51 -2.67
CA ALA A 284 6.41 12.85 -4.04
C ALA A 284 5.04 13.55 -4.11
N GLU A 285 4.80 14.30 -5.19
CA GLU A 285 3.46 14.80 -5.49
C GLU A 285 2.54 13.62 -5.85
N PHE A 286 1.42 13.50 -5.13
CA PHE A 286 0.42 12.49 -5.40
C PHE A 286 -0.63 13.03 -6.37
N GLU A 287 -1.08 12.18 -7.28
CA GLU A 287 -2.22 12.46 -8.16
C GLU A 287 -3.47 12.81 -7.33
N ALA A 288 -4.28 13.75 -7.78
CA ALA A 288 -5.52 14.05 -7.07
C ALA A 288 -6.49 12.85 -7.13
N TYR A 289 -7.17 12.57 -6.02
CA TYR A 289 -8.18 11.51 -6.01
C TYR A 289 -9.35 11.88 -6.93
N ASN A 290 -9.59 11.06 -7.96
CA ASN A 290 -10.74 11.16 -8.84
C ASN A 290 -11.64 9.95 -8.64
N HIS A 291 -12.82 10.14 -8.03
CA HIS A 291 -13.73 9.05 -7.71
C HIS A 291 -14.34 8.37 -8.95
N ASP A 292 -14.59 9.14 -10.01
CA ASP A 292 -15.13 8.63 -11.28
C ASP A 292 -14.12 7.76 -12.04
N MET A 293 -12.82 8.06 -11.86
CA MET A 293 -11.71 7.35 -12.51
C MET A 293 -10.49 7.22 -11.58
N PRO A 294 -10.54 6.32 -10.58
CA PRO A 294 -9.56 6.29 -9.50
C PRO A 294 -8.25 5.58 -9.88
N VAL A 295 -8.15 5.05 -11.10
CA VAL A 295 -7.05 4.21 -11.60
C VAL A 295 -5.68 4.90 -11.44
N ALA A 296 -5.54 6.13 -11.92
CA ALA A 296 -4.27 6.85 -11.90
C ALA A 296 -3.79 7.11 -10.46
N ALA A 297 -4.70 7.59 -9.60
CA ALA A 297 -4.42 7.89 -8.20
C ALA A 297 -3.94 6.64 -7.44
N PHE A 298 -4.69 5.53 -7.54
CA PHE A 298 -4.30 4.30 -6.85
C PHE A 298 -3.04 3.66 -7.41
N ASN A 299 -2.87 3.60 -8.74
CA ASN A 299 -1.65 3.00 -9.32
C ASN A 299 -0.39 3.75 -8.87
N SER A 300 -0.44 5.08 -8.84
CA SER A 300 0.68 5.92 -8.37
C SER A 300 1.03 5.61 -6.91
N VAL A 301 0.06 5.74 -5.99
CA VAL A 301 0.33 5.53 -4.54
C VAL A 301 0.70 4.08 -4.22
N MET A 302 0.11 3.10 -4.93
CA MET A 302 0.44 1.68 -4.74
C MET A 302 1.88 1.36 -5.15
N SER A 303 2.34 1.94 -6.25
CA SER A 303 3.72 1.80 -6.72
C SER A 303 4.71 2.42 -5.73
N LEU A 304 4.46 3.65 -5.29
CA LEU A 304 5.30 4.37 -4.34
C LEU A 304 5.41 3.64 -2.99
N LEU A 305 4.30 3.10 -2.49
CA LEU A 305 4.29 2.36 -1.23
C LEU A 305 5.10 1.06 -1.35
N ARG A 306 4.94 0.31 -2.45
CA ARG A 306 5.75 -0.89 -2.71
C ARG A 306 7.23 -0.56 -2.75
N GLN A 307 7.62 0.46 -3.51
CA GLN A 307 9.02 0.89 -3.60
C GLN A 307 9.59 1.27 -2.23
N SER A 308 8.84 2.05 -1.45
CA SER A 308 9.25 2.49 -0.11
C SER A 308 9.47 1.29 0.83
N LEU A 309 8.56 0.30 0.79
CA LEU A 309 8.68 -0.88 1.61
C LEU A 309 9.75 -1.87 1.14
N SER A 310 10.10 -1.87 -0.14
CA SER A 310 11.17 -2.69 -0.73
C SER A 310 12.58 -2.17 -0.44
N ILE A 311 12.75 -0.87 -0.17
CA ILE A 311 14.07 -0.31 0.16
C ILE A 311 14.56 -0.89 1.49
N VAL A 312 15.63 -1.68 1.45
CA VAL A 312 16.30 -2.21 2.64
C VAL A 312 17.25 -1.14 3.17
N LEU A 313 16.96 -0.63 4.37
CA LEU A 313 17.89 0.24 5.08
C LEU A 313 18.95 -0.65 5.75
N GLU A 314 20.07 -0.82 5.08
CA GLU A 314 21.24 -1.44 5.69
C GLU A 314 21.88 -0.48 6.69
N PRO A 315 22.24 -0.96 7.90
CA PRO A 315 22.98 -0.15 8.84
C PRO A 315 24.37 0.16 8.24
N ARG A 316 24.69 1.44 8.09
CA ARG A 316 26.00 1.90 7.57
C ARG A 316 27.19 1.44 8.42
N ALA A 317 26.95 1.08 9.68
CA ALA A 317 27.96 0.52 10.56
C ALA A 317 27.44 -0.77 11.22
N VAL A 318 28.25 -1.82 11.19
CA VAL A 318 27.96 -3.13 11.77
C VAL A 318 28.93 -3.38 12.92
N SER A 319 28.40 -3.64 14.12
CA SER A 319 29.21 -4.03 15.27
C SER A 319 29.67 -5.48 15.13
N LEU A 320 30.98 -5.70 15.22
CA LEU A 320 31.61 -7.02 15.18
C LEU A 320 31.99 -7.42 16.61
N GLN A 321 31.33 -8.46 17.13
CA GLN A 321 31.49 -8.89 18.51
C GLN A 321 32.90 -9.45 18.77
N LEU A 322 33.63 -8.84 19.70
CA LEU A 322 34.94 -9.29 20.14
C LEU A 322 34.80 -10.38 21.21
N GLN A 323 35.15 -11.61 20.84
CA GLN A 323 35.19 -12.75 21.75
C GLN A 323 36.56 -12.80 22.46
N LYS A 324 36.59 -12.47 23.75
CA LYS A 324 37.79 -12.57 24.57
C LYS A 324 38.23 -14.04 24.71
N ARG A 325 39.50 -14.31 24.42
CA ARG A 325 40.19 -15.59 24.63
C ARG A 325 41.34 -15.41 25.62
N LYS A 326 42.05 -16.50 25.92
CA LYS A 326 43.21 -16.47 26.84
C LYS A 326 44.36 -15.64 26.26
N TYR A 327 45.21 -15.11 27.16
CA TYR A 327 46.47 -14.41 26.82
C TYR A 327 46.30 -13.14 25.99
N GLY A 328 45.29 -12.31 26.29
CA GLY A 328 45.08 -11.03 25.62
C GLY A 328 44.68 -11.14 24.15
N LEU A 329 44.22 -12.32 23.71
CA LEU A 329 43.71 -12.56 22.37
C LEU A 329 42.20 -12.31 22.32
N MET A 330 41.74 -11.57 21.32
CA MET A 330 40.32 -11.35 21.03
C MET A 330 40.04 -11.68 19.57
N VAL A 331 38.92 -12.33 19.32
CA VAL A 331 38.53 -12.75 17.96
C VAL A 331 37.20 -12.13 17.60
N ALA A 332 37.13 -11.49 16.43
CA ALA A 332 35.91 -10.97 15.84
C ALA A 332 35.61 -11.75 14.54
N PRO A 333 34.72 -12.76 14.58
CA PRO A 333 34.32 -13.47 13.38
C PRO A 333 33.55 -12.54 12.44
N VAL A 334 33.78 -12.68 11.14
CA VAL A 334 33.07 -11.92 10.10
C VAL A 334 32.19 -12.88 9.32
N GLN A 335 30.88 -12.68 9.38
CA GLN A 335 29.90 -13.57 8.74
C GLN A 335 29.67 -13.21 7.26
N ASP A 336 29.81 -11.93 6.91
CA ASP A 336 29.62 -11.40 5.57
C ASP A 336 31.01 -11.09 4.96
N PRO A 337 31.51 -11.90 4.02
CA PRO A 337 32.81 -11.68 3.38
C PRO A 337 32.89 -10.35 2.62
N GLU A 338 31.76 -9.84 2.10
CA GLU A 338 31.72 -8.57 1.34
C GLU A 338 32.15 -7.39 2.22
N LEU A 339 31.96 -7.46 3.54
CA LEU A 339 32.45 -6.44 4.46
C LEU A 339 33.97 -6.26 4.39
N VAL A 340 34.73 -7.34 4.18
CA VAL A 340 36.20 -7.26 4.09
C VAL A 340 36.62 -6.48 2.83
N GLU A 341 35.83 -6.57 1.77
CA GLU A 341 36.07 -5.93 0.48
C GLU A 341 35.54 -4.49 0.40
N ASP A 342 34.42 -4.16 1.05
CA ASP A 342 33.72 -2.89 0.86
C ASP A 342 33.66 -1.98 2.09
N ALA A 343 33.96 -2.48 3.29
CA ALA A 343 33.91 -1.71 4.52
C ALA A 343 35.29 -1.21 4.97
N ASP A 344 35.27 -0.10 5.71
CA ASP A 344 36.33 0.37 6.59
C ASP A 344 36.16 -0.26 7.98
N PHE A 345 37.26 -0.74 8.55
CA PHE A 345 37.22 -1.39 9.87
C PHE A 345 37.80 -0.47 10.93
N ILE A 346 37.02 -0.25 11.99
CA ILE A 346 37.31 0.74 13.02
C ILE A 346 37.24 0.08 14.38
N ILE A 347 38.29 0.26 15.18
CA ILE A 347 38.33 -0.17 16.58
C ILE A 347 38.25 1.07 17.48
N ALA A 348 37.27 1.04 18.38
CA ALA A 348 37.10 2.02 19.44
C ALA A 348 37.68 1.44 20.73
N VAL A 349 38.58 2.18 21.37
CA VAL A 349 39.36 1.76 22.53
C VAL A 349 39.17 2.74 23.68
N LYS A 350 38.83 2.22 24.85
CA LYS A 350 38.82 2.95 26.11
C LYS A 350 39.63 2.19 27.14
N ALA A 351 40.46 2.91 27.88
CA ALA A 351 41.19 2.39 29.02
C ALA A 351 41.31 3.49 30.07
N ARG A 352 41.53 3.11 31.33
CA ARG A 352 41.69 4.06 32.45
C ARG A 352 43.10 4.66 32.46
N MET A 353 43.40 5.49 31.48
CA MET A 353 44.68 6.19 31.32
C MET A 353 44.53 7.46 30.46
N PRO A 354 45.53 8.37 30.40
CA PRO A 354 45.49 9.56 29.54
C PRO A 354 45.31 9.21 28.05
N LEU A 355 44.44 9.93 27.34
CA LEU A 355 44.08 9.64 25.95
C LEU A 355 45.27 9.74 24.99
N ASP A 356 46.18 10.69 25.20
CA ASP A 356 47.38 10.85 24.36
C ASP A 356 48.37 9.70 24.53
N GLU A 357 48.41 9.10 25.72
CA GLU A 357 49.23 7.93 26.01
C GLU A 357 48.60 6.67 25.41
N LEU A 358 47.30 6.48 25.60
CA LEU A 358 46.52 5.40 24.98
C LEU A 358 46.68 5.41 23.44
N ARG A 359 46.59 6.60 22.82
CA ARG A 359 46.74 6.80 21.37
C ARG A 359 48.07 6.28 20.83
N LYS A 360 49.15 6.38 21.60
CA LYS A 360 50.49 5.92 21.19
C LYS A 360 50.71 4.45 21.55
N LEU A 361 50.43 4.08 22.79
CA LEU A 361 50.71 2.74 23.30
C LEU A 361 49.86 1.67 22.63
N PHE A 362 48.58 1.97 22.33
CA PHE A 362 47.71 1.00 21.68
C PHE A 362 48.25 0.55 20.32
N ILE A 363 48.77 1.48 19.52
CA ILE A 363 49.36 1.17 18.21
C ILE A 363 50.63 0.33 18.37
N GLN A 364 51.45 0.62 19.37
CA GLN A 364 52.72 -0.08 19.60
C GLN A 364 52.55 -1.48 20.19
N GLN A 365 51.51 -1.69 20.98
CA GLN A 365 51.32 -2.89 21.80
C GLN A 365 50.16 -3.77 21.35
N THR A 366 49.53 -3.44 20.21
CA THR A 366 48.45 -4.24 19.61
C THR A 366 48.89 -4.80 18.27
N LYS A 367 48.66 -6.10 18.06
CA LYS A 367 48.76 -6.74 16.76
C LYS A 367 47.39 -7.14 16.25
N VAL A 368 47.13 -6.86 14.99
CA VAL A 368 45.89 -7.24 14.30
C VAL A 368 46.24 -8.16 13.12
N ALA A 369 45.51 -9.25 12.96
CA ALA A 369 45.68 -10.18 11.84
C ALA A 369 44.43 -11.01 11.62
N SER A 370 44.49 -11.98 10.70
CA SER A 370 43.47 -13.03 10.63
C SER A 370 43.54 -13.97 11.83
N VAL A 371 42.41 -14.62 12.14
CA VAL A 371 42.31 -15.61 13.24
C VAL A 371 43.34 -16.72 13.10
N GLU A 372 43.64 -17.11 11.87
CA GLU A 372 44.53 -18.22 11.53
C GLU A 372 46.02 -17.83 11.65
N LYS A 373 46.38 -16.57 11.40
CA LYS A 373 47.78 -16.11 11.31
C LYS A 373 48.30 -15.38 12.54
N ILE A 374 47.43 -14.93 13.44
CA ILE A 374 47.82 -14.09 14.58
C ILE A 374 48.88 -14.75 15.49
N ARG A 375 48.81 -16.07 15.70
CA ARG A 375 49.78 -16.79 16.56
C ARG A 375 51.18 -16.80 15.95
N ASP A 376 51.27 -17.07 14.66
CA ASP A 376 52.54 -17.07 13.93
C ASP A 376 53.19 -15.68 13.97
N LEU A 377 52.41 -14.61 13.78
CA LEU A 377 52.90 -13.23 13.84
C LEU A 377 53.40 -12.83 15.24
N ILE A 378 52.80 -13.38 16.30
CA ILE A 378 53.27 -13.17 17.67
C ILE A 378 54.60 -13.90 17.88
N SER A 379 54.65 -15.20 17.58
CA SER A 379 55.84 -16.03 17.80
C SER A 379 57.04 -15.59 16.96
N LEU A 380 56.81 -15.18 15.71
CA LEU A 380 57.85 -14.73 14.78
C LEU A 380 58.14 -13.22 14.85
N GLN A 381 57.47 -12.51 15.77
CA GLN A 381 57.60 -11.05 15.93
C GLN A 381 57.32 -10.24 14.64
N LEU A 382 56.55 -10.79 13.71
CA LEU A 382 56.20 -10.14 12.44
C LEU A 382 55.16 -9.02 12.64
N PRO A 383 55.14 -7.99 11.77
CA PRO A 383 54.12 -6.95 11.79
C PRO A 383 52.75 -7.49 11.38
N GLY A 384 51.70 -6.98 12.04
CA GLY A 384 50.31 -7.24 11.67
C GLY A 384 49.75 -6.16 10.74
N ILE A 385 48.43 -6.15 10.59
CA ILE A 385 47.70 -5.07 9.92
C ILE A 385 47.88 -3.77 10.74
N PRO A 386 48.40 -2.69 10.12
CA PRO A 386 48.57 -1.42 10.82
C PRO A 386 47.24 -0.84 11.28
N VAL A 387 47.25 -0.16 12.43
CA VAL A 387 46.13 0.63 12.94
C VAL A 387 46.52 2.11 12.98
N THR A 388 45.67 2.96 12.44
CA THR A 388 45.91 4.40 12.31
C THR A 388 44.92 5.18 13.17
N PRO A 389 45.37 6.14 14.01
CA PRO A 389 44.49 6.86 14.90
C PRO A 389 43.65 7.87 14.10
N LEU A 390 42.34 7.87 14.35
CA LEU A 390 41.42 8.85 13.78
C LEU A 390 41.38 10.10 14.68
N PRO A 391 41.36 11.32 14.09
CA PRO A 391 41.31 12.56 14.85
C PRO A 391 39.94 12.78 15.51
N VAL A 392 38.87 12.29 14.87
CA VAL A 392 37.48 12.40 15.33
C VAL A 392 36.77 11.05 15.18
N ALA A 393 35.76 10.83 16.02
CA ALA A 393 34.89 9.68 15.87
C ALA A 393 34.16 9.73 14.50
N PRO A 394 34.12 8.62 13.75
CA PRO A 394 33.31 8.53 12.53
C PRO A 394 31.84 8.83 12.82
N ARG A 395 31.17 9.57 11.93
CA ARG A 395 29.77 9.99 12.11
C ARG A 395 28.78 8.83 12.13
N GLN A 396 29.17 7.70 11.54
CA GLN A 396 28.39 6.47 11.45
C GLN A 396 28.43 5.65 12.74
N LEU A 397 29.39 5.93 13.63
CA LEU A 397 29.56 5.20 14.89
C LEU A 397 28.93 5.98 16.05
N PRO A 398 28.38 5.29 17.06
CA PRO A 398 27.92 5.94 18.29
C PRO A 398 29.09 6.64 18.99
N TYR A 399 28.88 7.89 19.38
CA TYR A 399 29.87 8.63 20.15
C TYR A 399 29.86 8.16 21.61
N HIS A 400 30.99 7.64 22.07
CA HIS A 400 31.19 7.30 23.47
C HIS A 400 32.32 8.16 24.05
N ALA A 401 32.00 8.92 25.11
CA ALA A 401 32.99 9.76 25.77
C ALA A 401 34.15 8.92 26.34
N GLY A 402 35.38 9.36 26.07
CA GLY A 402 36.60 8.70 26.54
C GLY A 402 37.12 7.56 25.67
N TYR A 403 36.55 7.33 24.48
CA TYR A 403 37.11 6.40 23.50
C TYR A 403 38.07 7.10 22.54
N THR A 404 39.09 6.36 22.11
CA THR A 404 39.95 6.69 20.97
C THR A 404 39.64 5.73 19.83
N TYR A 405 39.62 6.25 18.60
CA TYR A 405 39.21 5.49 17.42
C TYR A 405 40.41 5.25 16.52
N TYR A 406 40.54 4.04 15.98
CA TYR A 406 41.59 3.67 15.05
C TYR A 406 41.01 2.93 13.85
N GLN A 407 41.48 3.27 12.66
CA GLN A 407 41.13 2.57 11.42
C GLN A 407 42.22 1.57 11.06
N LEU A 408 41.82 0.37 10.67
CA LEU A 408 42.76 -0.62 10.15
C LEU A 408 43.14 -0.24 8.72
N ASP A 409 44.43 -0.36 8.39
CA ASP A 409 44.95 -0.02 7.06
C ASP A 409 44.72 -1.16 6.06
N LYS A 410 43.68 -0.97 5.25
CA LYS A 410 43.27 -1.86 4.16
C LYS A 410 44.25 -1.89 2.98
N THR A 411 45.10 -0.87 2.84
CA THR A 411 46.09 -0.80 1.76
C THR A 411 47.38 -1.57 2.07
N SER A 412 47.54 -2.00 3.31
CA SER A 412 48.71 -2.76 3.75
C SER A 412 48.79 -4.14 3.12
N GLN A 413 50.00 -4.62 2.83
CA GLN A 413 50.21 -5.99 2.33
C GLN A 413 49.68 -7.06 3.31
N ALA A 414 49.67 -6.74 4.61
CA ALA A 414 49.14 -7.61 5.65
C ALA A 414 47.62 -7.85 5.51
N TRP A 415 46.90 -6.96 4.82
CA TRP A 415 45.45 -7.11 4.59
C TRP A 415 45.10 -8.37 3.81
N SER A 416 45.99 -8.84 2.92
CA SER A 416 45.74 -10.05 2.12
C SER A 416 45.56 -11.31 2.98
N MET A 417 46.02 -11.31 4.23
CA MET A 417 45.80 -12.41 5.17
C MET A 417 44.32 -12.61 5.53
N LEU A 418 43.48 -11.60 5.30
CA LEU A 418 42.05 -11.68 5.57
C LEU A 418 41.26 -12.33 4.43
N GLN A 419 41.85 -12.48 3.24
CA GLN A 419 41.23 -13.19 2.13
C GLN A 419 41.00 -14.66 2.51
N ASN A 420 39.73 -15.10 2.48
CA ASN A 420 39.29 -16.42 2.94
C ASN A 420 39.52 -16.71 4.45
N SER A 421 39.70 -15.67 5.27
CA SER A 421 39.79 -15.84 6.73
C SER A 421 38.42 -15.92 7.40
N SER A 422 38.37 -16.52 8.59
CA SER A 422 37.16 -16.54 9.42
C SER A 422 36.86 -15.22 10.16
N GLY A 423 37.76 -14.22 10.05
CA GLY A 423 37.59 -12.90 10.65
C GLY A 423 38.90 -12.32 11.21
N PHE A 424 38.76 -11.37 12.13
CA PHE A 424 39.87 -10.64 12.71
C PHE A 424 40.28 -11.23 14.06
N ALA A 425 41.57 -11.13 14.37
CA ALA A 425 42.12 -11.37 15.69
C ALA A 425 42.99 -10.20 16.15
N PHE A 426 42.76 -9.78 17.39
CA PHE A 426 43.49 -8.73 18.08
C PHE A 426 44.28 -9.38 19.21
N HIS A 427 45.58 -9.11 19.27
CA HIS A 427 46.41 -9.41 20.42
C HIS A 427 46.90 -8.12 21.04
N VAL A 428 46.46 -7.86 22.27
CA VAL A 428 46.89 -6.71 23.06
C VAL A 428 47.92 -7.20 24.08
N ALA A 429 49.19 -6.87 23.87
CA ALA A 429 50.31 -7.32 24.69
C ALA A 429 50.52 -6.44 25.94
N GLY A 430 50.03 -5.21 25.91
CA GLY A 430 50.13 -4.24 27.00
C GLY A 430 49.13 -4.46 28.13
N GLU A 431 49.48 -4.02 29.34
CA GLU A 431 48.53 -3.86 30.43
C GLU A 431 47.76 -2.53 30.26
N PHE A 432 46.53 -2.62 29.77
CA PHE A 432 45.61 -1.50 29.67
C PHE A 432 44.54 -1.63 30.77
N PRO A 433 44.57 -0.80 31.83
CA PRO A 433 43.62 -0.89 32.93
C PRO A 433 42.19 -0.66 32.44
N ASP A 434 41.27 -1.55 32.83
CA ASP A 434 39.85 -1.50 32.46
C ASP A 434 39.62 -1.36 30.94
N ILE A 435 40.44 -2.05 30.13
CA ILE A 435 40.32 -1.96 28.67
C ILE A 435 38.96 -2.44 28.18
N ASP A 436 38.30 -1.55 27.44
CA ASP A 436 37.10 -1.83 26.67
C ASP A 436 37.34 -1.57 25.19
N LEU A 437 36.92 -2.53 24.37
CA LEU A 437 37.16 -2.56 22.95
C LEU A 437 35.85 -2.82 22.22
N GLN A 438 35.57 -1.99 21.23
CA GLN A 438 34.47 -2.18 20.31
C GLN A 438 35.01 -2.21 18.89
N PHE A 439 34.57 -3.18 18.09
CA PHE A 439 35.03 -3.32 16.71
C PHE A 439 33.84 -3.17 15.76
N TRP A 440 34.05 -2.39 14.69
CA TRP A 440 33.01 -1.97 13.78
C TRP A 440 33.47 -2.08 12.33
N ALA A 441 32.58 -2.50 11.44
CA ALA A 441 32.72 -2.38 10.00
C ALA A 441 31.80 -1.27 9.51
N VAL A 442 32.33 -0.25 8.84
CA VAL A 442 31.58 0.89 8.29
C VAL A 442 31.58 0.77 6.77
N ARG A 443 30.41 0.56 6.16
CA ARG A 443 30.31 0.45 4.69
C ARG A 443 30.66 1.79 4.05
N SER A 444 31.45 1.74 2.97
CA SER A 444 31.97 2.93 2.28
C SER A 444 30.92 3.67 1.44
N LYS A 445 29.73 3.06 1.21
CA LYS A 445 28.61 3.60 0.45
C LYS A 445 27.30 3.41 1.19
#